data_AF-T2IH48-F1
#
_entry.id   AF-T2IH48-F1
#
_cell.length_a   1.000
_cell.length_b   1.000
_cell.length_c   1.000
_cell.angle_alpha   90.00
_cell.angle_beta   90.00
_cell.angle_gamma   90.00
#
_symmetry.space_group_name_H-M   'P 1'
#
loop_
_entity.id
_entity.type
_entity.pdbx_description
1 polymer ?
#
loop_
_entity_poly.entity_id
_entity_poly.type
_entity_poly.pdbx_seq_one_letter_code
_entity_poly.pdbx_strand_id
1 'polypeptide(L)'
;MYLDEQLEILINEAPEHGVPIPVMEKAVAPTLKFFASQLQHEKYYVLHGQNRSWLVTTLSNRKNPKEEKRVIYAFSTKKDAETFQGIINPEIRIISVPVTHLLFQLFSVESIDSLIFREFPGDKQQQIEIARPKLQNIIQQQLRRLKLNPPKTKNIPPNLA
;
A
#
# COMPACT_ATOMS: atom_id res chain seq x y z
N MET A 1 11.13 -12.80 -2.18
CA MET A 1 11.42 -11.87 -1.06
C MET A 1 10.19 -11.94 -0.20
N TYR A 2 10.25 -12.74 0.85
CA TYR A 2 9.05 -13.09 1.60
C TYR A 2 8.40 -11.83 2.18
N LEU A 3 7.07 -11.82 2.30
CA LEU A 3 6.32 -10.65 2.80
C LEU A 3 6.92 -10.06 4.08
N ASP A 4 7.45 -10.91 4.96
CA ASP A 4 8.11 -10.52 6.20
C ASP A 4 9.37 -9.67 5.99
N GLU A 5 10.23 -10.01 5.03
CA GLU A 5 11.42 -9.22 4.69
C GLU A 5 11.02 -7.81 4.21
N GLN A 6 9.94 -7.71 3.43
CA GLN A 6 9.45 -6.41 2.97
C GLN A 6 8.91 -5.55 4.12
N LEU A 7 8.29 -6.19 5.12
CA LEU A 7 7.76 -5.51 6.29
C LEU A 7 8.87 -5.06 7.23
N GLU A 8 9.93 -5.86 7.38
CA GLU A 8 11.11 -5.48 8.17
C GLU A 8 11.77 -4.22 7.61
N ILE A 9 11.93 -4.13 6.28
CA ILE A 9 12.41 -2.90 5.62
C ILE A 9 11.52 -1.71 5.98
N LEU A 10 10.21 -1.83 5.80
CA LEU A 10 9.26 -0.75 6.13
C LEU A 10 9.25 -0.38 7.62
N ILE A 11 9.47 -1.34 8.52
CA ILE A 11 9.58 -1.08 9.97
C ILE A 11 10.83 -0.28 10.28
N ASN A 12 11.96 -0.62 9.66
CA ASN A 12 13.22 0.07 9.85
C ASN A 12 13.20 1.49 9.25
N GLU A 13 12.50 1.69 8.13
CA GLU A 13 12.36 2.98 7.45
C GLU A 13 11.23 3.87 8.04
N ALA A 14 10.31 3.31 8.82
CA ALA A 14 9.16 4.03 9.39
C ALA A 14 9.50 5.35 10.11
N PRO A 15 10.59 5.47 10.89
CA PRO A 15 10.98 6.73 11.51
C PRO A 15 11.25 7.86 10.51
N GLU A 16 11.79 7.55 9.33
CA GLU A 16 12.04 8.54 8.26
C GLU A 16 10.73 9.13 7.71
N HIS A 17 9.63 8.41 7.89
CA HIS A 17 8.28 8.82 7.52
C HIS A 17 7.46 9.35 8.71
N GLY A 18 8.09 9.59 9.86
CA GLY A 18 7.42 10.10 11.05
C GLY A 18 6.52 9.08 11.76
N VAL A 19 6.64 7.79 11.46
CA VAL A 19 5.86 6.72 12.08
C VAL A 19 6.72 6.03 13.14
N PRO A 20 6.31 6.00 14.42
CA PRO A 20 7.05 5.29 15.47
C PRO A 20 7.14 3.79 15.19
N ILE A 21 8.32 3.19 15.40
CA ILE A 21 8.55 1.74 15.22
C ILE A 21 7.47 0.88 15.92
N PRO A 22 7.09 1.12 17.19
CA PRO A 22 6.06 0.30 17.84
C PRO A 22 4.67 0.39 17.18
N VAL A 23 4.36 1.53 16.56
CA VAL A 23 3.12 1.70 15.78
C VAL A 23 3.22 0.90 14.49
N MET A 24 4.36 0.97 13.82
CA MET A 24 4.60 0.24 12.59
C MET A 24 4.52 -1.27 12.82
N GLU A 25 5.26 -1.81 13.79
CA GLU A 25 5.30 -3.24 14.13
C GLU A 25 3.94 -3.80 14.53
N LYS A 26 3.16 -3.05 15.32
CA LYS A 26 1.99 -3.61 16.01
C LYS A 26 0.64 -3.26 15.37
N ALA A 27 0.57 -2.21 14.57
CA ALA A 27 -0.67 -1.79 13.92
C ALA A 27 -0.58 -1.83 12.39
N VAL A 28 0.47 -1.25 11.83
CA VAL A 28 0.57 -1.07 10.37
C VAL A 28 1.02 -2.36 9.69
N ALA A 29 2.19 -2.90 10.03
CA ALA A 29 2.77 -4.09 9.40
C ALA A 29 1.83 -5.32 9.42
N PRO A 30 1.13 -5.66 10.51
CA PRO A 30 0.16 -6.76 10.51
C PRO A 30 -1.01 -6.52 9.56
N THR A 31 -1.45 -5.26 9.43
CA THR A 31 -2.51 -4.88 8.49
C THR A 31 -2.02 -5.00 7.04
N LEU A 32 -0.82 -4.51 6.74
CA LEU A 32 -0.22 -4.65 5.41
C LEU A 32 -0.04 -6.13 5.05
N LYS A 33 0.45 -6.95 5.98
CA LYS A 33 0.59 -8.41 5.80
C LYS A 33 -0.75 -9.08 5.50
N PHE A 34 -1.80 -8.71 6.23
CA PHE A 34 -3.15 -9.24 6.00
C PHE A 34 -3.60 -9.00 4.56
N PHE A 35 -3.51 -7.76 4.06
CA PHE A 35 -3.90 -7.45 2.68
C PHE A 35 -2.97 -8.07 1.64
N ALA A 36 -1.65 -8.01 1.85
CA ALA A 36 -0.68 -8.60 0.95
C ALA A 36 -0.86 -10.12 0.81
N SER A 37 -1.25 -10.81 1.87
CA SER A 37 -1.51 -12.27 1.84
C SER A 37 -2.74 -12.68 1.01
N GLN A 38 -3.60 -11.73 0.64
CA GLN A 38 -4.76 -11.96 -0.22
C GLN A 38 -4.40 -11.83 -1.71
N LEU A 39 -3.18 -11.38 -2.01
CA LEU A 39 -2.65 -11.14 -3.33
C LEU A 39 -1.68 -12.26 -3.72
N GLN A 40 -1.57 -12.57 -5.00
CA GLN A 40 -0.76 -13.68 -5.51
C GLN A 40 0.70 -13.31 -5.71
N HIS A 41 1.02 -12.02 -5.80
CA HIS A 41 2.37 -11.55 -6.14
C HIS A 41 2.98 -10.72 -5.01
N GLU A 42 4.26 -10.95 -4.76
CA GLU A 42 5.04 -10.21 -3.75
C GLU A 42 5.45 -8.81 -4.25
N LYS A 43 5.37 -8.58 -5.57
CA LYS A 43 5.74 -7.34 -6.23
C LYS A 43 4.82 -7.08 -7.41
N TYR A 44 4.59 -5.81 -7.70
CA TYR A 44 3.80 -5.40 -8.85
C TYR A 44 4.52 -4.32 -9.64
N TYR A 45 4.20 -4.26 -10.92
CA TYR A 45 4.63 -3.23 -11.83
C TYR A 45 3.63 -2.10 -11.84
N VAL A 46 4.14 -0.87 -11.80
CA VAL A 46 3.33 0.34 -11.63
C VAL A 46 3.94 1.46 -12.44
N LEU A 47 3.06 2.35 -12.92
CA LEU A 47 3.45 3.43 -13.83
C LEU A 47 3.74 4.70 -13.01
N HIS A 48 4.88 5.32 -13.29
CA HIS A 48 5.31 6.59 -12.70
C HIS A 48 5.54 7.63 -13.80
N GLY A 49 5.19 8.88 -13.55
CA GLY A 49 5.61 10.01 -14.37
C GLY A 49 7.06 10.42 -14.10
N GLN A 50 7.59 11.40 -14.86
CA GLN A 50 8.96 11.90 -14.71
C GLN A 50 9.33 12.32 -13.29
N ASN A 51 8.38 12.90 -12.54
CA ASN A 51 8.62 13.38 -11.17
C ASN A 51 8.57 12.26 -10.11
N ARG A 52 8.68 10.99 -10.53
CA ARG A 52 8.52 9.81 -9.67
C ARG A 52 7.16 9.74 -8.97
N SER A 53 6.18 10.52 -9.42
CA SER A 53 4.80 10.43 -8.96
C SER A 53 4.08 9.27 -9.64
N TRP A 54 3.17 8.64 -8.90
CA TRP A 54 2.29 7.62 -9.44
C TRP A 54 1.44 8.15 -10.57
N LEU A 55 1.26 7.32 -11.61
CA LEU A 55 0.24 7.59 -12.61
C LEU A 55 -1.13 7.26 -12.01
N VAL A 56 -1.86 8.30 -11.64
CA VAL A 56 -3.21 8.21 -11.10
C VAL A 56 -4.22 8.20 -12.24
N THR A 57 -5.13 7.23 -12.23
CA THR A 57 -6.28 7.16 -13.13
C THR A 57 -7.53 7.63 -12.39
N THR A 58 -8.25 8.59 -12.95
CA THR A 58 -9.57 8.98 -12.44
C THR A 58 -10.65 8.12 -13.09
N LEU A 59 -11.38 7.37 -12.27
CA LEU A 59 -12.54 6.59 -12.68
C LEU A 59 -13.81 7.37 -12.30
N SER A 60 -14.64 7.68 -13.29
CA SER A 60 -15.95 8.28 -13.06
C SER A 60 -17.00 7.18 -12.89
N ASN A 61 -17.87 7.32 -11.89
CA ASN A 61 -19.00 6.41 -11.71
C ASN A 61 -20.01 6.59 -12.87
N ARG A 62 -20.30 5.51 -13.59
CA ARG A 62 -21.23 5.52 -14.74
C ARG A 62 -22.65 5.96 -14.37
N LYS A 63 -23.09 5.70 -13.14
CA LYS A 63 -24.42 6.07 -12.63
C LYS A 63 -24.45 7.46 -12.01
N ASN A 64 -23.32 7.94 -11.50
CA ASN A 64 -23.18 9.29 -10.94
C ASN A 64 -21.83 9.91 -11.36
N PRO A 65 -21.74 10.58 -12.52
CA PRO A 65 -20.47 11.11 -13.03
C PRO A 65 -19.77 12.12 -12.11
N LYS A 66 -20.48 12.68 -11.12
CA LYS A 66 -19.90 13.58 -10.10
C LYS A 66 -19.09 12.84 -9.03
N GLU A 67 -19.25 11.52 -8.94
CA GLU A 67 -18.41 10.67 -8.10
C GLU A 67 -17.22 10.18 -8.92
N GLU A 68 -16.07 10.77 -8.62
CA GLU A 68 -14.79 10.37 -9.16
C GLU A 68 -14.00 9.56 -8.12
N LYS A 69 -13.18 8.65 -8.62
CA LYS A 69 -12.29 7.83 -7.82
C LYS A 69 -10.91 7.80 -8.43
N ARG A 70 -9.90 8.20 -7.67
CA ARG A 70 -8.50 8.21 -8.07
C ARG A 70 -7.85 6.90 -7.70
N VAL A 71 -7.41 6.15 -8.71
CA VAL A 71 -6.85 4.82 -8.52
C VAL A 71 -5.46 4.70 -9.13
N ILE A 72 -4.66 3.81 -8.58
CA ILE A 72 -3.42 3.34 -9.20
C ILE A 72 -3.63 1.90 -9.62
N TYR A 73 -3.18 1.56 -10.83
CA TYR A 73 -3.13 0.19 -11.29
C TYR A 73 -1.77 -0.44 -10.99
N ALA A 74 -1.82 -1.64 -10.40
CA ALA A 74 -0.67 -2.48 -10.10
C ALA A 74 -0.78 -3.78 -10.90
N PHE A 75 0.22 -4.07 -11.73
CA PHE A 75 0.20 -5.15 -12.71
C PHE A 75 1.12 -6.28 -12.27
N SER A 76 0.69 -7.54 -12.41
CA SER A 76 1.55 -8.70 -12.12
C SER A 76 2.72 -8.82 -13.12
N THR A 77 2.60 -8.28 -14.33
CA THR A 77 3.67 -8.29 -15.33
C THR A 77 4.02 -6.90 -15.85
N LYS A 78 5.30 -6.72 -16.22
CA LYS A 78 5.76 -5.50 -16.88
C LYS A 78 5.05 -5.26 -18.22
N LYS A 79 4.78 -6.33 -18.97
CA LYS A 79 4.12 -6.26 -20.28
C LYS A 79 2.69 -5.68 -20.18
N ASP A 80 1.94 -6.07 -19.15
CA ASP A 80 0.60 -5.53 -18.93
C ASP A 80 0.67 -4.05 -18.55
N ALA A 81 1.68 -3.64 -17.77
CA ALA A 81 1.94 -2.24 -17.47
C ALA A 81 2.32 -1.43 -18.73
N GLU A 82 3.18 -1.96 -19.60
CA GLU A 82 3.61 -1.33 -20.86
C GLU A 82 2.44 -1.10 -21.82
N THR A 83 1.54 -2.07 -21.91
CA THR A 83 0.41 -2.02 -22.85
C THR A 83 -0.82 -1.31 -22.28
N PHE A 84 -0.80 -0.93 -20.99
CA PHE A 84 -1.98 -0.38 -20.30
C PHE A 84 -2.49 0.93 -20.91
N GLN A 85 -1.59 1.86 -21.23
CA GLN A 85 -1.96 3.15 -21.81
C GLN A 85 -2.35 3.05 -23.29
N GLY A 86 -2.08 1.93 -23.96
CA GLY A 86 -2.28 1.78 -25.40
C GLY A 86 -1.35 2.63 -26.28
N ILE A 87 -0.57 3.52 -25.68
CA ILE A 87 0.43 4.36 -26.33
C ILE A 87 1.76 4.29 -25.57
N ILE A 88 2.87 4.27 -26.30
CA ILE A 88 4.20 4.37 -25.71
C ILE A 88 4.44 5.84 -25.36
N ASN A 89 4.44 6.16 -24.08
CA ASN A 89 4.80 7.49 -23.58
C ASN A 89 6.20 7.43 -22.94
N PRO A 90 7.23 8.07 -23.52
CA PRO A 90 8.60 8.03 -22.99
C PRO A 90 8.74 8.68 -21.61
N GLU A 91 7.76 9.50 -21.21
CA GLU A 91 7.69 10.16 -19.91
C GLU A 91 7.26 9.22 -18.77
N ILE A 92 6.70 8.06 -19.13
CA ILE A 92 6.20 7.06 -18.19
C ILE A 92 7.26 6.01 -17.96
N ARG A 93 7.63 5.83 -16.70
CA ARG A 93 8.51 4.75 -16.25
C ARG A 93 7.67 3.65 -15.61
N ILE A 94 8.10 2.41 -15.81
CA ILE A 94 7.50 1.26 -15.15
C ILE A 94 8.49 0.75 -14.12
N ILE A 95 8.09 0.75 -12.87
CA ILE A 95 8.92 0.28 -11.77
C ILE A 95 8.27 -0.95 -11.12
N SER A 96 9.11 -1.82 -10.57
CA SER A 96 8.67 -2.96 -9.77
C SER A 96 8.70 -2.54 -8.30
N VAL A 97 7.57 -2.66 -7.61
CA VAL A 97 7.43 -2.22 -6.21
C VAL A 97 6.93 -3.39 -5.36
N PRO A 98 7.52 -3.62 -4.17
CA PRO A 98 7.01 -4.63 -3.25
C PRO A 98 5.56 -4.33 -2.84
N VAL A 99 4.73 -5.37 -2.74
CA VAL A 99 3.29 -5.22 -2.47
C VAL A 99 3.00 -4.51 -1.16
N THR A 100 3.81 -4.75 -0.13
CA THR A 100 3.69 -4.10 1.18
C THR A 100 3.95 -2.60 1.10
N HIS A 101 4.89 -2.16 0.25
CA HIS A 101 5.23 -0.76 0.05
C HIS A 101 4.13 -0.03 -0.71
N LEU A 102 3.51 -0.69 -1.70
CA LEU A 102 2.32 -0.16 -2.38
C LEU A 102 1.18 0.09 -1.38
N LEU A 103 0.89 -0.88 -0.52
CA LEU A 103 -0.17 -0.77 0.48
C LEU A 103 0.15 0.31 1.54
N PHE A 104 1.41 0.42 1.97
CA PHE A 104 1.85 1.49 2.86
C PHE A 104 1.67 2.87 2.21
N GLN A 105 2.01 2.99 0.93
CA GLN A 105 1.86 4.24 0.20
C GLN A 105 0.41 4.63 -0.06
N LEU A 106 -0.47 3.65 -0.33
CA LEU A 106 -1.91 3.89 -0.39
C LEU A 106 -2.44 4.45 0.94
N PHE A 107 -1.91 3.98 2.06
CA PHE A 107 -2.27 4.50 3.38
C PHE A 107 -1.77 5.94 3.61
N SER A 108 -0.57 6.30 3.11
CA SER A 108 0.06 7.59 3.37
C SER A 108 -0.32 8.72 2.41
N VAL A 109 -0.84 8.41 1.22
CA VAL A 109 -1.14 9.41 0.18
C VAL A 109 -2.65 9.69 0.08
N GLU A 110 -3.07 10.83 0.61
CA GLU A 110 -4.49 11.25 0.65
C GLU A 110 -5.11 11.50 -0.73
N SER A 111 -4.30 11.70 -1.77
CA SER A 111 -4.76 11.92 -3.13
C SER A 111 -5.15 10.63 -3.87
N ILE A 112 -4.99 9.45 -3.26
CA ILE A 112 -5.30 8.17 -3.90
C ILE A 112 -6.39 7.45 -3.11
N ASP A 113 -7.46 7.07 -3.78
CA ASP A 113 -8.62 6.43 -3.15
C ASP A 113 -8.47 4.91 -3.10
N SER A 114 -7.78 4.29 -4.07
CA SER A 114 -7.60 2.83 -4.12
C SER A 114 -6.40 2.37 -4.96
N LEU A 115 -5.93 1.15 -4.67
CA LEU A 115 -5.08 0.36 -5.56
C LEU A 115 -5.92 -0.73 -6.24
N ILE A 116 -5.72 -0.90 -7.53
CA ILE A 116 -6.32 -1.97 -8.34
C ILE A 116 -5.21 -2.91 -8.78
N PHE A 117 -5.21 -4.12 -8.24
CA PHE A 117 -4.28 -5.18 -8.56
C PHE A 117 -4.82 -6.05 -9.69
N ARG A 118 -4.03 -6.20 -10.76
CA ARG A 118 -4.29 -7.13 -11.86
C ARG A 118 -3.44 -8.37 -11.67
N GLU A 119 -4.05 -9.39 -11.10
CA GLU A 119 -3.37 -10.62 -10.68
C GLU A 119 -2.96 -11.49 -11.86
N PHE A 120 -3.80 -11.56 -12.89
CA PHE A 120 -3.62 -12.49 -13.99
C PHE A 120 -3.16 -11.77 -15.26
N PRO A 121 -2.02 -12.18 -15.85
CA PRO A 121 -1.51 -11.56 -17.06
C PRO A 121 -2.52 -11.62 -18.21
N GLY A 122 -2.73 -10.50 -18.91
CA GLY A 122 -3.70 -10.41 -20.01
C GLY A 122 -5.19 -10.42 -19.62
N ASP A 123 -5.56 -10.71 -18.36
CA ASP A 123 -6.94 -10.62 -17.89
C ASP A 123 -7.24 -9.18 -17.42
N LYS A 124 -8.22 -8.55 -18.07
CA LYS A 124 -8.66 -7.19 -17.73
C LYS A 124 -9.85 -7.17 -16.77
N GLN A 125 -10.51 -8.30 -16.53
CA GLN A 125 -11.73 -8.43 -15.75
C GLN A 125 -11.46 -8.83 -14.31
N GLN A 126 -10.49 -9.72 -14.09
CA GLN A 126 -10.10 -10.13 -12.74
C GLN A 126 -9.17 -9.11 -12.10
N GLN A 127 -9.75 -8.32 -11.20
CA GLN A 127 -9.05 -7.26 -10.48
C GLN A 127 -9.39 -7.35 -9.00
N ILE A 128 -8.37 -7.19 -8.15
CA ILE A 128 -8.55 -7.05 -6.72
C ILE A 128 -8.37 -5.59 -6.36
N GLU A 129 -9.41 -4.97 -5.82
CA GLU A 129 -9.34 -3.60 -5.37
C GLU A 129 -9.12 -3.53 -3.86
N ILE A 130 -8.15 -2.74 -3.44
CA ILE A 130 -7.93 -2.36 -2.05
C ILE A 130 -8.17 -0.86 -1.92
N ALA A 131 -9.26 -0.50 -1.25
CA ALA A 131 -9.63 0.88 -0.97
C ALA A 131 -8.91 1.42 0.26
N ARG A 132 -8.44 2.68 0.20
CA ARG A 132 -7.73 3.34 1.31
C ARG A 132 -8.52 3.35 2.62
N PRO A 133 -9.84 3.65 2.65
CA PRO A 133 -10.61 3.63 3.90
C PRO A 133 -10.59 2.27 4.59
N LYS A 134 -10.49 1.16 3.84
CA LYS A 134 -10.44 -0.19 4.40
C LYS A 134 -9.12 -0.41 5.17
N LEU A 135 -7.98 0.02 4.60
CA LEU A 135 -6.68 0.02 5.27
C LEU A 135 -6.70 0.90 6.52
N GLN A 136 -7.18 2.14 6.38
CA GLN A 136 -7.25 3.11 7.47
C GLN A 136 -8.10 2.60 8.63
N ASN A 137 -9.27 2.02 8.36
CA ASN A 137 -10.16 1.51 9.40
C ASN A 137 -9.49 0.39 10.21
N ILE A 138 -8.81 -0.55 9.56
CA ILE A 138 -8.14 -1.66 10.26
C ILE A 138 -6.95 -1.14 11.08
N ILE A 139 -6.12 -0.25 10.51
CA ILE A 139 -5.00 0.37 11.24
C ILE A 139 -5.51 1.14 12.45
N GLN A 140 -6.57 1.93 12.31
CA GLN A 140 -7.18 2.67 13.42
C GLN A 140 -7.71 1.74 14.52
N GLN A 141 -8.33 0.60 14.15
CA GLN A 141 -8.76 -0.40 15.12
C GLN A 141 -7.57 -1.00 15.88
N GLN A 142 -6.47 -1.32 15.20
CA GLN A 142 -5.25 -1.81 15.85
C GLN A 142 -4.63 -0.76 16.79
N LEU A 143 -4.56 0.50 16.35
CA LEU A 143 -4.08 1.61 17.19
C LEU A 143 -4.92 1.79 18.46
N ARG A 144 -6.25 1.69 18.37
CA ARG A 144 -7.13 1.74 19.55
C ARG A 144 -6.83 0.60 20.51
N ARG A 145 -6.61 -0.62 20.00
CA ARG A 145 -6.23 -1.78 20.84
C ARG A 145 -4.89 -1.57 21.54
N LEU A 146 -3.91 -0.95 20.88
CA LEU A 146 -2.61 -0.63 21.48
C LEU A 146 -2.71 0.42 22.59
N LYS A 147 -3.61 1.40 22.45
CA LYS A 147 -3.86 2.38 23.52
C LYS A 147 -4.55 1.75 24.73
N LEU A 148 -5.45 0.78 24.51
CA LEU A 148 -6.13 0.05 25.57
C LEU A 148 -5.21 -0.93 26.31
N ASN A 149 -4.23 -1.49 25.59
CA ASN A 149 -3.23 -2.42 26.13
C ASN A 149 -1.82 -1.85 25.88
N PRO A 150 -1.42 -0.77 26.57
CA PRO A 150 -0.10 -0.19 26.38
C PRO A 150 0.97 -1.26 26.64
N PRO A 151 2.05 -1.29 25.84
CA PRO A 151 3.14 -2.23 26.09
C PRO A 151 3.62 -2.03 27.53
N LYS A 152 3.65 -3.11 28.32
CA LYS A 152 4.24 -3.10 29.65
C LYS A 152 5.67 -2.58 29.50
N THR A 153 5.91 -1.34 29.90
CA THR A 153 7.26 -0.84 30.11
C THR A 153 7.90 -1.78 31.11
N LYS A 154 9.11 -2.29 30.80
CA LYS A 154 9.89 -3.07 31.76
C LYS A 154 9.98 -2.22 33.03
N ASN A 155 9.37 -2.70 34.10
CA ASN A 155 9.46 -2.11 35.43
C ASN A 155 10.94 -1.90 35.76
N ILE A 156 11.43 -0.67 35.71
CA ILE A 156 12.67 -0.30 36.38
C ILE A 156 12.30 -0.28 37.87
N PRO A 157 12.83 -1.19 38.70
CA PRO A 157 12.51 -1.18 40.12
C PRO A 157 12.96 0.14 40.74
N PRO A 158 12.19 0.71 41.69
CA PRO A 158 12.39 2.05 42.25
C PRO A 158 13.66 2.21 43.12
N ASN A 159 14.69 1.36 42.97
CA ASN A 159 15.89 1.37 43.80
C ASN A 159 17.16 1.81 43.06
N LEU A 160 17.05 2.68 42.05
CA LEU A 160 18.19 3.21 41.29
C LEU A 160 18.07 4.71 40.95
N ALA A 161 17.35 5.49 41.75
CA ALA A 161 17.30 6.96 41.66
C ALA A 161 17.93 7.60 42.89
#